data_AF-A0A8S2Z8M7-F1
#
_entry.id   AF-A0A8S2Z8M7-F1
#
_cell.length_a   1.000
_cell.length_b   1.000
_cell.length_c   1.000
_cell.angle_alpha   90.00
_cell.angle_beta   90.00
_cell.angle_gamma   90.00
#
_symmetry.space_group_name_H-M   'P 1'
#
loop_
_entity.id
_entity.type
_entity.pdbx_description
1 polymer ?
#
loop_
_entity_poly.entity_id
_entity_poly.type
_entity_poly.pdbx_seq_one_letter_code
_entity_poly.pdbx_strand_id
1 'polypeptide(L)' 'MVEDDEKRFLVTVIKELLGLCEQKRGKDNKAIIASNIMYVVGQYPRFLRAHW' A
#
# COMPACT_ATOMS: atom_id res chain seq x y z
N MET A 1 -20.11 -2.45 4.36
CA MET A 1 -20.08 -0.98 4.53
C MET A 1 -18.70 -0.52 4.99
N VAL A 2 -18.34 -0.57 6.29
CA VAL A 2 -17.01 -0.11 6.74
C VAL A 2 -15.85 -0.92 6.13
N GLU A 3 -16.00 -2.23 6.01
CA GLU A 3 -14.95 -3.12 5.48
C GLU A 3 -14.74 -2.95 3.97
N ASP A 4 -15.81 -2.67 3.20
CA ASP A 4 -15.71 -2.37 1.77
C ASP A 4 -15.06 -1.01 1.51
N ASP A 5 -15.39 -0.03 2.34
CA ASP A 5 -14.79 1.31 2.30
C ASP A 5 -13.30 1.25 2.69
N GLU A 6 -12.96 0.51 3.75
CA GLU A 6 -11.58 0.23 4.17
C GLU A 6 -10.79 -0.46 3.04
N LYS A 7 -11.38 -1.48 2.42
CA LYS A 7 -10.79 -2.18 1.27
C LYS A 7 -10.56 -1.24 0.09
N ARG A 8 -11.54 -0.42 -0.27
CA ARG A 8 -11.41 0.53 -1.39
C ARG A 8 -10.35 1.58 -1.10
N PHE A 9 -10.30 2.09 0.13
CA PHE A 9 -9.28 3.02 0.58
C PHE A 9 -7.87 2.40 0.47
N LEU A 10 -7.68 1.18 1.00
CA LEU A 10 -6.40 0.46 0.94
C LEU A 10 -5.93 0.22 -0.49
N VAL A 11 -6.82 -0.23 -1.37
CA VAL A 11 -6.47 -0.45 -2.78
C VAL A 11 -6.00 0.84 -3.44
N THR A 12 -6.69 1.96 -3.19
CA THR A 12 -6.28 3.27 -3.72
C THR A 12 -4.91 3.68 -3.16
N VAL A 13 -4.71 3.63 -1.84
CA VAL A 13 -3.45 4.02 -1.20
C VAL A 13 -2.26 3.19 -1.71
N ILE A 14 -2.41 1.87 -1.79
CA ILE A 14 -1.34 0.99 -2.28
C ILE A 14 -1.01 1.28 -3.74
N LYS A 15 -2.02 1.49 -4.60
CA LYS A 15 -1.80 1.85 -6.02
C LYS A 15 -1.05 3.17 -6.17
N GLU A 16 -1.44 4.20 -5.44
CA GLU A 16 -0.78 5.51 -5.48
C GLU A 16 0.67 5.42 -4.96
N LEU A 17 0.92 4.65 -3.90
CA LEU A 17 2.28 4.45 -3.38
C LEU A 17 3.17 3.65 -4.35
N LEU A 18 2.63 2.63 -5.03
CA LEU A 18 3.34 1.90 -6.08
C LEU A 18 3.66 2.82 -7.26
N GLY A 19 2.70 3.62 -7.72
CA GLY A 19 2.92 4.61 -8.77
C GLY A 19 3.98 5.64 -8.37
N LEU A 20 3.96 6.12 -7.12
CA LEU A 20 5.00 7.02 -6.59
C LEU A 20 6.39 6.36 -6.56
N CYS A 21 6.45 5.06 -6.22
CA CYS A 21 7.70 4.28 -6.22
C CYS A 21 8.30 4.15 -7.63
N GLU A 22 7.45 4.01 -8.65
CA GLU A 22 7.88 4.00 -10.06
C GLU A 22 8.34 5.37 -10.54
N GLN A 23 7.63 6.44 -10.16
CA GLN A 23 7.94 7.81 -10.57
C GLN A 23 9.24 8.34 -9.93
N LYS A 24 9.53 8.00 -8.68
CA LYS A 24 10.70 8.51 -7.97
C LYS A 24 11.98 7.77 -8.40
N ARG A 25 13.02 8.56 -8.68
CA ARG A 25 14.37 8.06 -9.01
C ARG A 25 15.23 7.97 -7.75
N GLY A 26 16.22 7.08 -7.79
CA GLY A 26 17.16 6.84 -6.69
C GLY A 26 16.73 5.70 -5.78
N LYS A 27 17.70 4.86 -5.40
CA LYS A 27 17.47 3.65 -4.58
C LYS A 27 16.88 3.99 -3.21
N ASP A 28 17.35 5.06 -2.58
CA ASP A 28 16.91 5.44 -1.23
C ASP A 28 15.46 5.91 -1.20
N ASN A 29 15.05 6.72 -2.19
CA ASN A 29 13.65 7.13 -2.34
C ASN A 29 12.72 5.93 -2.52
N LYS A 30 13.12 4.97 -3.37
CA LYS A 30 12.36 3.73 -3.57
C LYS A 30 12.30 2.87 -2.30
N ALA A 31 13.40 2.80 -1.55
CA ALA A 31 13.45 2.06 -0.29
C ALA A 31 12.47 2.65 0.75
N ILE A 32 12.42 3.98 0.88
CA ILE A 32 11.49 4.66 1.79
C ILE A 32 10.03 4.41 1.39
N ILE A 33 9.72 4.52 0.10
CA ILE A 33 8.35 4.29 -0.38
C ILE A 33 7.95 2.82 -0.20
N ALA A 34 8.86 1.89 -0.50
CA ALA A 34 8.64 0.46 -0.26
C ALA A 34 8.43 0.15 1.23
N SER A 35 9.18 0.77 2.14
CA SER A 35 8.96 0.59 3.59
C SER A 35 7.60 1.10 4.03
N ASN A 36 7.12 2.21 3.47
CA ASN A 36 5.78 2.72 3.77
C ASN A 36 4.68 1.77 3.28
N ILE A 37 4.84 1.18 2.09
CA ILE A 37 3.91 0.17 1.57
C ILE A 37 3.88 -1.05 2.49
N MET A 38 5.05 -1.58 2.89
CA MET A 38 5.12 -2.72 3.81
C MET A 38 4.49 -2.41 5.17
N TYR A 39 4.70 -1.20 5.69
CA TYR A 39 4.07 -0.76 6.94
C TYR A 39 2.55 -0.73 6.81
N VAL A 40 2.00 -0.08 5.78
CA VAL A 40 0.56 -0.01 5.54
C VAL A 40 -0.02 -1.40 5.40
N VAL A 41 0.53 -2.25 4.53
CA VAL A 41 0.03 -3.62 4.31
C VAL A 41 0.06 -4.44 5.61
N GLY A 42 1.10 -4.29 6.43
CA GLY A 42 1.23 -4.96 7.72
C GLY A 42 0.18 -4.56 8.77
N GLN A 43 -0.36 -3.33 8.70
CA GLN A 43 -1.43 -2.87 9.62
C GLN A 43 -2.81 -3.46 9.27
N TYR A 44 -3.01 -4.00 8.06
CA TYR A 44 -4.30 -4.51 7.61
C TYR A 44 -4.26 -6.02 7.25
N PRO A 45 -4.01 -6.92 8.22
CA PRO A 45 -3.96 -8.36 7.98
C PRO A 45 -5.31 -8.93 7.51
N ARG A 46 -6.44 -8.31 7.90
CA ARG A 46 -7.79 -8.64 7.42
C ARG A 46 -7.91 -8.52 5.90
N PHE A 47 -7.38 -7.43 5.34
CA PHE A 47 -7.38 -7.17 3.91
C PHE A 47 -6.62 -8.25 3.14
N LEU A 48 -5.45 -8.67 3.63
CA LEU A 48 -4.66 -9.72 3.01
C LEU A 48 -5.36 -11.09 3.03
N ARG A 49 -6.00 -11.45 4.15
CA ARG A 49 -6.70 -12.74 4.28
C ARG A 49 -7.92 -12.87 3.38
N ALA A 50 -8.60 -11.76 3.07
CA ALA A 50 -9.75 -11.73 2.18
C ALA A 50 -9.38 -11.81 0.69
N HIS A 51 -8.08 -11.75 0.36
CA HIS A 51 -7.55 -11.61 -1.00
C HIS A 51 -6.43 -12.63 -1.33
N TRP A 52 -6.38 -13.74 -0.60
CA TRP A 52 -5.61 -14.93 -0.98
C TRP A 52 -6.26 -15.66 -2.16
#